data_AF-A0A415FX47-F1
#
_entry.id   AF-A0A415FX47-F1
#
_cell.length_a   1.000
_cell.length_b   1.000
_cell.length_c   1.000
_cell.angle_alpha   90.00
_cell.angle_beta   90.00
_cell.angle_gamma   90.00
#
_symmetry.space_group_name_H-M   'P 1'
#
loop_
_entity.id
_entity.type
_entity.pdbx_description
1 polymer ?
#
loop_
_entity_poly.entity_id
_entity_poly.type
_entity_poly.pdbx_seq_one_letter_code
_entity_poly.pdbx_strand_id
1 'polypeptide(L)'
;MKCELCGKEFQPSGHGRPQKYCSKSCRQKADYRRKKDRPPQTAAKKTKTRTKREPESDLDQRSFERMMDGSMLDMLRANRDRLQKAMDDTSTPANALPAISRQLIDVCERIESLQGGGLTDLLDDEEDEVTDDVGASIV
;
A
#
# COMPACT_ATOMS: atom_id res chain seq x y z
N MET A 1 -45.44 -17.57 12.80
CA MET A 1 -44.32 -18.07 11.97
C MET A 1 -43.12 -18.33 12.88
N LYS A 2 -42.31 -19.39 12.64
CA LYS A 2 -41.13 -19.70 13.46
C LYS A 2 -39.86 -19.25 12.77
N CYS A 3 -38.97 -18.58 13.50
CA CYS A 3 -37.68 -18.14 12.96
C CYS A 3 -36.76 -19.34 12.70
N GLU A 4 -36.27 -19.48 11.47
CA GLU A 4 -35.36 -20.57 11.08
C GLU A 4 -34.01 -20.54 11.85
N LEU A 5 -33.65 -19.42 12.47
CA LEU A 5 -32.38 -19.30 13.21
C LEU A 5 -32.47 -19.50 14.72
N CYS A 6 -33.47 -18.87 15.36
CA CYS A 6 -33.56 -18.84 16.82
C CYS A 6 -34.79 -19.58 17.34
N GLY A 7 -35.63 -20.11 16.45
CA GLY A 7 -36.83 -20.87 16.82
C GLY A 7 -37.94 -20.04 17.47
N LYS A 8 -37.77 -18.72 17.63
CA LYS A 8 -38.80 -17.85 18.21
C LYS A 8 -39.99 -17.72 17.27
N GLU A 9 -41.18 -17.76 17.84
CA GLU A 9 -42.40 -17.39 17.15
C GLU A 9 -42.44 -15.88 16.92
N PHE A 10 -42.87 -15.48 15.73
CA PHE A 10 -43.04 -14.09 15.37
C PHE A 10 -44.20 -13.92 14.40
N GLN A 11 -44.77 -12.72 14.41
CA GLN A 11 -45.77 -12.28 13.45
C GLN A 11 -45.04 -11.63 12.26
N PRO A 12 -45.24 -12.12 11.02
CA PRO A 12 -44.62 -11.51 9.85
C PRO A 12 -45.17 -10.09 9.65
N SER A 13 -44.29 -9.10 9.62
CA SER A 13 -44.65 -7.70 9.43
C SER A 13 -44.42 -7.30 7.97
N GLY A 14 -45.36 -7.65 7.10
CA GLY A 14 -45.31 -7.18 5.71
C GLY A 14 -46.29 -7.87 4.77
N HIS A 15 -46.67 -7.13 3.73
CA HIS A 15 -47.41 -7.66 2.59
C HIS A 15 -46.40 -8.15 1.55
N GLY A 16 -46.45 -9.43 1.16
CA GLY A 16 -45.54 -10.02 0.17
C GLY A 16 -44.97 -11.38 0.55
N ARG A 17 -43.71 -11.65 0.17
CA ARG A 17 -43.06 -12.97 0.37
C ARG A 17 -42.97 -13.32 1.87
N PRO A 18 -43.25 -14.58 2.27
CA PRO A 18 -43.24 -14.98 3.67
C PRO A 18 -41.88 -14.72 4.34
N GLN A 19 -41.92 -14.07 5.50
CA GLN A 19 -40.74 -13.78 6.32
C GLN A 19 -40.22 -15.07 6.98
N LYS A 20 -38.91 -15.32 6.87
CA LYS A 20 -38.24 -16.52 7.41
C LYS A 20 -37.57 -16.33 8.77
N TYR A 21 -37.27 -15.08 9.13
CA TYR A 21 -36.53 -14.72 10.33
C TYR A 21 -37.27 -13.66 11.12
N CYS A 22 -37.31 -13.79 12.44
CA CYS A 22 -38.02 -12.85 13.32
C CYS A 22 -37.42 -11.43 13.29
N SER A 23 -36.18 -11.24 12.83
CA SER A 23 -35.49 -9.95 12.83
C SER A 23 -34.43 -9.86 11.74
N LYS A 24 -33.95 -8.62 11.48
CA LYS A 24 -32.79 -8.37 10.60
C LYS A 24 -31.52 -9.04 11.15
N SER A 25 -31.34 -9.10 12.46
CA SER A 25 -30.18 -9.74 13.09
C SER A 25 -30.17 -11.26 12.88
N CYS A 26 -31.33 -11.93 12.97
CA CYS A 26 -31.44 -13.34 12.63
C CYS A 26 -31.20 -13.59 11.14
N ARG A 27 -31.64 -12.70 10.25
CA ARG A 27 -31.33 -12.82 8.81
C ARG A 27 -29.82 -12.76 8.55
N GLN A 28 -29.14 -11.75 9.09
CA GLN A 28 -27.69 -11.55 8.89
C GLN A 28 -26.86 -12.72 9.45
N LYS A 29 -27.22 -13.21 10.65
CA LYS A 29 -26.55 -14.40 11.22
C LYS A 29 -26.70 -15.64 10.33
N ALA A 30 -27.83 -15.77 9.61
CA ALA A 30 -28.09 -16.92 8.76
C ALA A 30 -27.23 -16.85 7.50
N ASP A 31 -27.16 -15.66 6.91
CA ASP A 31 -26.31 -15.38 5.76
C ASP A 31 -24.83 -15.57 6.09
N TYR A 32 -24.40 -15.17 7.29
CA TYR A 32 -23.03 -15.38 7.76
C TYR A 32 -22.68 -16.87 7.89
N ARG A 33 -23.55 -17.67 8.53
CA ARG A 33 -23.34 -19.12 8.64
C ARG A 33 -23.28 -19.78 7.26
N ARG A 34 -24.20 -19.44 6.35
CA ARG A 34 -24.19 -19.95 4.96
C ARG A 34 -22.92 -19.62 4.19
N LYS A 35 -22.33 -18.44 4.42
CA LYS A 35 -21.05 -18.06 3.80
C LYS A 35 -19.88 -18.82 4.43
N LYS A 36 -19.89 -19.01 5.75
CA LYS A 36 -18.86 -19.74 6.48
C LYS A 36 -18.85 -21.23 6.13
N ASP A 37 -20.03 -21.82 6.00
CA ASP A 37 -20.20 -23.26 5.75
C ASP A 37 -20.14 -23.62 4.25
N ARG A 38 -19.89 -22.64 3.37
CA ARG A 38 -19.78 -22.89 1.93
C ARG A 38 -18.39 -23.46 1.61
N PRO A 39 -18.29 -24.70 1.07
CA PRO A 39 -17.01 -25.22 0.60
C PRO A 39 -16.48 -24.36 -0.56
N PRO A 40 -15.16 -24.23 -0.74
CA PRO A 40 -14.57 -23.47 -1.84
C PRO A 40 -14.76 -24.25 -3.14
N GLN A 41 -15.95 -24.16 -3.74
CA GLN A 41 -16.24 -24.76 -5.04
C GLN A 41 -16.64 -23.67 -6.04
N THR A 42 -15.69 -23.46 -6.96
CA THR A 42 -15.84 -23.05 -8.36
C THR A 42 -16.85 -21.92 -8.62
N ALA A 43 -16.37 -20.69 -8.46
CA ALA A 43 -17.04 -19.50 -8.98
C ALA A 43 -17.00 -19.46 -10.51
N ALA A 44 -17.91 -20.18 -11.16
CA ALA A 44 -18.21 -19.98 -12.58
C ALA A 44 -18.99 -18.67 -12.77
N LYS A 45 -18.25 -17.65 -13.22
CA LYS A 45 -18.62 -16.44 -13.99
C LYS A 45 -19.99 -15.78 -13.71
N LYS A 46 -19.95 -14.57 -13.11
CA LYS A 46 -20.51 -13.34 -13.70
C LYS A 46 -19.64 -12.10 -13.38
N THR A 47 -18.77 -11.79 -14.35
CA THR A 47 -18.40 -10.46 -14.88
C THR A 47 -18.00 -9.28 -13.97
N LYS A 48 -16.77 -8.80 -14.25
CA LYS A 48 -16.17 -7.46 -14.03
C LYS A 48 -15.50 -7.19 -12.67
N THR A 49 -14.32 -7.81 -12.52
CA THR A 49 -13.05 -7.22 -12.05
C THR A 49 -13.12 -6.07 -11.03
N ARG A 50 -13.12 -6.43 -9.74
CA ARG A 50 -12.18 -5.83 -8.79
C ARG A 50 -11.27 -6.96 -8.34
N THR A 51 -10.03 -6.90 -8.78
CA THR A 51 -8.94 -7.79 -8.39
C THR A 51 -8.92 -7.84 -6.86
N LYS A 52 -9.33 -8.97 -6.28
CA LYS A 52 -8.95 -9.31 -4.92
C LYS A 52 -7.45 -9.56 -5.01
N ARG A 53 -6.66 -8.51 -4.82
CA ARG A 53 -5.25 -8.69 -4.50
C ARG A 53 -5.24 -9.52 -3.22
N GLU A 54 -4.39 -10.55 -3.21
CA GLU A 54 -4.00 -11.20 -1.96
C GLU A 54 -3.55 -10.10 -0.97
N PRO A 55 -3.68 -10.30 0.35
CA PRO A 55 -2.99 -9.42 1.28
C PRO A 55 -1.51 -9.54 0.93
N GLU A 56 -1.00 -8.57 0.18
CA GLU A 56 0.43 -8.37 -0.06
C GLU A 56 1.04 -8.44 1.33
N SER A 57 1.96 -9.39 1.53
CA SER A 57 2.81 -9.49 2.72
C SER A 57 3.07 -8.09 3.23
N ASP A 58 2.70 -7.78 4.49
CA ASP A 58 2.86 -6.44 5.06
C ASP A 58 4.23 -5.92 4.65
N LEU A 59 4.23 -4.99 3.68
CA LEU A 59 5.47 -4.49 3.11
C LEU A 59 6.21 -3.88 4.27
N ASP A 60 7.42 -4.37 4.54
CA ASP A 60 8.23 -3.83 5.62
C ASP A 60 8.34 -2.31 5.41
N GLN A 61 8.32 -1.53 6.48
CA GLN A 61 8.15 -0.07 6.37
C GLN A 61 9.16 0.57 5.41
N ARG A 62 10.38 0.01 5.38
CA ARG A 62 11.49 0.38 4.49
C ARG A 62 11.22 0.05 3.01
N SER A 63 10.49 -1.03 2.72
CA SER A 63 10.07 -1.42 1.37
C SER A 63 8.91 -0.56 0.86
N PHE A 64 7.99 -0.17 1.73
CA PHE A 64 6.94 0.79 1.40
C PHE A 64 7.51 2.19 1.14
N GLU A 65 8.46 2.64 1.98
CA GLU A 65 9.18 3.91 1.79
C GLU A 65 9.96 3.93 0.46
N ARG A 66 10.73 2.88 0.14
CA ARG A 66 11.42 2.76 -1.17
C ARG A 66 10.47 2.75 -2.36
N MET A 67 9.25 2.21 -2.22
CA MET A 67 8.25 2.22 -3.28
C MET A 67 7.56 3.60 -3.44
N MET A 68 7.47 4.38 -2.36
CA MET A 68 6.96 5.76 -2.35
C MET A 68 8.02 6.77 -2.80
N ASP A 69 9.31 6.46 -2.65
CA ASP A 69 10.41 7.33 -3.08
C ASP A 69 10.40 7.56 -4.58
N GLY A 70 10.00 6.57 -5.39
CA GLY A 70 9.75 6.79 -6.83
C GLY A 70 8.72 7.90 -7.07
N SER A 71 7.62 7.90 -6.31
CA SER A 71 6.59 8.95 -6.39
C SER A 71 7.06 10.31 -5.88
N MET A 72 7.89 10.35 -4.82
CA MET A 72 8.39 11.60 -4.25
C MET A 72 9.50 12.21 -5.12
N LEU A 73 10.41 11.38 -5.61
CA LEU A 73 11.49 11.76 -6.51
C LEU A 73 10.93 12.29 -7.84
N ASP A 74 9.90 11.64 -8.39
CA ASP A 74 9.19 12.14 -9.59
C ASP A 74 8.51 13.50 -9.33
N MET A 75 7.92 13.70 -8.15
CA MET A 75 7.33 14.99 -7.79
C MET A 75 8.38 16.09 -7.67
N LEU A 76 9.54 15.79 -7.06
CA LEU A 76 10.66 16.72 -6.93
C LEU A 76 11.28 17.06 -8.29
N ARG A 77 11.46 16.09 -9.18
CA ARG A 77 11.89 16.33 -10.58
C ARG A 77 10.92 17.25 -11.32
N ALA A 78 9.61 16.98 -11.19
CA ALA A 78 8.60 17.85 -11.79
C ALA A 78 8.59 19.27 -11.19
N ASN A 79 8.93 19.41 -9.90
CA ASN A 79 9.06 20.72 -9.25
C ASN A 79 10.28 21.49 -9.79
N ARG A 80 11.45 20.84 -9.83
CA ARG A 80 12.67 21.39 -10.44
C ARG A 80 12.40 21.91 -11.85
N ASP A 81 11.75 21.12 -12.70
CA ASP A 81 11.48 21.50 -14.08
C ASP A 81 10.55 22.73 -14.19
N ARG A 82 9.62 22.91 -13.23
CA ARG A 82 8.77 24.11 -13.17
C ARG A 82 9.55 25.34 -12.71
N LEU A 83 10.41 25.19 -11.70
CA LEU A 83 11.26 26.27 -11.21
C LEU A 83 12.27 26.71 -12.29
N GLN A 84 12.87 25.76 -13.00
CA GLN A 84 13.77 26.02 -14.12
C GLN A 84 13.07 26.85 -15.21
N LYS A 85 11.87 26.43 -15.63
CA LYS A 85 11.05 27.18 -16.60
C LYS A 85 10.72 28.58 -16.12
N ALA A 86 10.45 28.77 -14.84
CA ALA A 86 10.18 30.09 -14.27
C ALA A 86 11.44 30.98 -14.28
N MET A 87 12.64 30.41 -14.13
CA MET A 87 13.89 31.18 -14.27
C MET A 87 14.19 31.57 -15.71
N ASP A 88 13.88 30.69 -16.66
CA ASP A 88 14.11 30.92 -18.10
C ASP A 88 13.06 31.85 -18.73
N ASP A 89 11.93 32.05 -18.07
CA ASP A 89 10.86 32.93 -18.54
C ASP A 89 11.22 34.42 -18.34
N THR A 90 11.34 35.14 -19.45
CA THR A 90 11.61 36.58 -19.48
C THR A 90 10.51 37.45 -18.84
N SER A 91 9.32 36.89 -18.62
CA SER A 91 8.21 37.57 -17.92
C SER A 91 8.31 37.48 -16.39
N THR A 92 9.21 36.64 -15.87
CA THR A 92 9.42 36.49 -14.43
C THR A 92 10.04 37.76 -13.86
N PRO A 93 9.44 38.35 -12.81
CA PRO A 93 9.95 39.59 -12.25
C PRO A 93 11.29 39.36 -11.55
N ALA A 94 12.23 40.30 -11.72
CA ALA A 94 13.60 40.14 -11.24
C ALA A 94 13.72 39.93 -9.72
N ASN A 95 12.76 40.42 -8.94
CA ASN A 95 12.70 40.23 -7.49
C ASN A 95 12.37 38.78 -7.07
N ALA A 96 11.76 37.98 -7.96
CA ALA A 96 11.42 36.59 -7.70
C ALA A 96 12.59 35.63 -7.98
N LEU A 97 13.52 36.02 -8.87
CA LEU A 97 14.66 35.18 -9.27
C LEU A 97 15.50 34.66 -8.09
N PRO A 98 15.85 35.48 -7.06
CA PRO A 98 16.62 34.99 -5.92
C PRO A 98 15.85 34.02 -5.00
N ALA A 99 14.52 34.07 -5.01
CA ALA A 99 13.70 33.13 -4.26
C ALA A 99 13.59 31.80 -5.02
N ILE A 100 13.36 31.87 -6.34
CA ILE A 100 13.28 30.69 -7.21
C ILE A 100 14.62 29.95 -7.24
N SER A 101 15.76 30.66 -7.31
CA SER A 101 17.08 30.03 -7.34
C SER A 101 17.40 29.24 -6.07
N ARG A 102 17.07 29.79 -4.89
CA ARG A 102 17.22 29.08 -3.60
C ARG A 102 16.37 27.82 -3.54
N GLN A 103 15.10 27.92 -3.93
CA GLN A 103 14.21 26.76 -3.97
C GLN A 103 14.69 25.68 -4.95
N LEU A 104 15.28 26.08 -6.08
CA LEU A 104 15.84 25.15 -7.05
C LEU A 104 17.03 24.39 -6.48
N ILE A 105 17.92 25.07 -5.74
CA ILE A 105 19.04 24.43 -5.03
C ILE A 105 18.50 23.43 -4.00
N ASP A 106 17.54 23.83 -3.16
CA ASP A 106 16.95 22.96 -2.13
C ASP A 106 16.34 21.68 -2.73
N VAL A 107 15.64 21.80 -3.87
CA VAL A 107 15.03 20.65 -4.57
C VAL A 107 16.11 19.75 -5.17
N CYS A 108 17.19 20.30 -5.73
CA CYS A 108 18.31 19.52 -6.25
C CYS A 108 19.02 18.73 -5.14
N GLU A 109 19.35 19.37 -4.02
CA GLU A 109 19.96 18.71 -2.86
C GLU A 109 19.06 17.59 -2.31
N ARG A 110 17.74 17.80 -2.31
CA ARG A 110 16.79 16.78 -1.86
C ARG A 110 16.69 15.60 -2.82
N ILE A 111 16.74 15.84 -4.13
CA ILE A 111 16.79 14.77 -5.14
C ILE A 111 18.06 13.95 -4.96
N GLU A 112 19.21 14.59 -4.82
CA GLU A 112 20.50 13.92 -4.60
C GLU A 112 20.47 13.06 -3.33
N SER A 113 19.91 13.58 -2.24
CA SER A 113 19.74 12.85 -0.98
C SER A 113 18.86 11.60 -1.12
N LEU A 114 17.77 11.69 -1.88
CA LEU A 114 16.85 10.57 -2.13
C LEU A 114 17.39 9.56 -3.15
N GLN A 115 18.22 10.02 -4.09
CA GLN A 115 18.81 9.19 -5.14
C GLN A 115 20.10 8.47 -4.67
N GLY A 116 20.74 8.96 -3.60
CA GLY A 116 21.97 8.44 -3.00
C GLY A 116 21.88 7.08 -2.28
N GLY A 117 20.78 6.33 -2.40
CA GLY A 117 20.63 5.00 -1.81
C GLY A 117 21.15 3.84 -2.66
N GLY A 118 21.95 4.09 -3.70
CA GLY A 118 22.29 3.08 -4.73
C GLY A 118 23.75 2.68 -4.86
N LEU A 119 24.70 3.36 -4.19
CA LEU A 119 26.14 3.05 -4.34
C LEU A 119 26.88 2.91 -3.01
N THR A 120 26.48 3.64 -1.97
CA THR A 120 27.08 3.56 -0.63
C THR A 120 26.53 2.42 0.23
N ASP A 121 25.30 1.96 -0.02
CA ASP A 121 24.65 0.83 0.68
C ASP A 121 25.16 -0.57 0.21
N LEU A 122 26.01 -0.62 -0.82
CA LEU A 122 26.60 -1.86 -1.36
C LEU A 122 28.06 -2.07 -0.93
N LEU A 123 28.68 -1.09 -0.28
CA LEU A 123 30.09 -1.13 0.10
C LEU A 123 30.29 -1.41 1.60
N ASP A 124 29.21 -1.63 2.36
CA ASP A 124 29.24 -1.84 3.82
C ASP A 124 28.88 -3.27 4.25
N ASP A 125 28.65 -4.20 3.30
CA ASP A 125 28.31 -5.62 3.56
C ASP A 125 29.47 -6.60 3.21
N GLU A 126 30.71 -6.14 3.09
CA GLU A 126 31.90 -7.00 2.87
C GLU A 126 32.97 -6.83 3.97
N GLU A 127 32.59 -6.90 5.25
CA GLU A 127 33.54 -7.24 6.31
C GLU A 127 33.48 -8.74 6.66
N ASP A 128 34.15 -9.51 5.80
CA ASP A 128 34.97 -10.70 6.09
C ASP A 128 34.55 -11.61 7.28
N GLU A 129 33.74 -12.65 6.98
CA GLU A 129 33.78 -13.92 7.73
C GLU A 129 35.12 -14.64 7.44
N VAL A 130 36.18 -14.34 8.19
CA VAL A 130 37.37 -15.22 8.23
C VAL A 130 37.16 -16.28 9.32
N THR A 131 36.64 -17.44 8.90
CA THR A 131 36.71 -18.66 9.71
C THR A 131 38.13 -19.23 9.63
N ASP A 132 39.00 -18.88 10.57
CA ASP A 132 40.27 -19.61 10.76
C ASP A 132 40.08 -20.73 11.80
N ASP A 133 39.48 -21.84 11.36
CA ASP A 133 39.65 -23.15 11.98
C ASP A 133 40.47 -24.06 11.04
N VAL A 134 41.80 -24.02 11.19
CA VAL A 134 42.68 -25.14 10.80
C VAL A 134 43.79 -25.26 11.84
N GLY A 135 43.72 -26.32 12.63
CA GLY A 135 44.62 -26.55 13.76
C GLY A 135 46.06 -26.95 13.43
N ALA A 136 46.89 -26.93 14.47
CA ALA A 136 48.16 -27.65 14.51
C ALA A 136 48.46 -28.12 15.94
N SER A 137 48.36 -29.43 16.12
CA SER A 137 48.91 -30.23 17.22
C SER A 137 50.41 -30.04 17.34
N ILE A 138 50.93 -29.68 18.52
CA ILE A 138 52.30 -30.05 18.93
C ILE A 138 52.29 -30.42 20.42
N VAL A 139 52.98 -31.54 20.67
CA VAL A 139 53.16 -32.39 21.86
C VAL A 139 53.69 -31.66 23.08
#